data_AF-A0A962DY66-F1
#
_entry.id   AF-A0A962DY66-F1
#
_cell.length_a   1.000
_cell.length_b   1.000
_cell.length_c   1.000
_cell.angle_alpha   90.00
_cell.angle_beta   90.00
_cell.angle_gamma   90.00
#
_symmetry.space_group_name_H-M   'P 1'
#
loop_
_entity.id
_entity.type
_entity.pdbx_description
1 polymer ?
#
loop_
_entity_poly.entity_id
_entity_poly.type
_entity_poly.pdbx_seq_one_letter_code
_entity_poly.pdbx_strand_id
1 'polypeptide(L)'
;MHYFDIHNEHSWSHVRFHIYPDGGVARLRLYGVATFDWNTVPEHEWADLAAMQHGGRALAANDMHYGHMSNLLAPGDGINMGDGWETRRRREPGNDWVILKLGRAGCLKRVLVDTAFFKGNYPARCSLHGALLENVADGDVKADAPYWVPVLPEVELGPDQKHVFEMELL
;
A
#
# COMPACT_ATOMS: atom_id res chain seq x y z
N MET A 1 3.48 -24.49 7.71
CA MET A 1 4.12 -23.36 7.00
C MET A 1 5.45 -23.13 7.71
N HIS A 2 6.55 -23.04 6.97
CA HIS A 2 7.89 -22.87 7.56
C HIS A 2 8.39 -21.46 7.25
N TYR A 3 8.73 -20.70 8.29
CA TYR A 3 9.33 -19.38 8.19
C TYR A 3 10.77 -19.47 8.68
N PHE A 4 11.67 -18.79 7.98
CA PHE A 4 13.08 -18.75 8.31
C PHE A 4 13.53 -17.30 8.27
N ASP A 5 14.14 -16.85 9.35
CA ASP A 5 14.73 -15.52 9.41
C ASP A 5 16.06 -15.52 8.65
N ILE A 6 16.28 -14.46 7.86
CA ILE A 6 17.48 -14.26 7.07
C ILE A 6 18.22 -13.06 7.63
N HIS A 7 19.46 -13.27 8.08
CA HIS A 7 20.34 -12.20 8.53
C HIS A 7 21.32 -11.83 7.40
N ASN A 8 20.81 -11.10 6.40
CA ASN A 8 21.60 -10.61 5.27
C ASN A 8 21.01 -9.27 4.80
N GLU A 9 21.85 -8.25 4.67
CA GLU A 9 21.43 -6.88 4.32
C GLU A 9 21.68 -6.54 2.85
N HIS A 10 22.18 -7.47 2.04
CA HIS A 10 22.40 -7.24 0.62
C HIS A 10 21.09 -7.23 -0.17
N SER A 11 21.06 -6.43 -1.23
CA SER A 11 20.00 -6.46 -2.24
C SER A 11 20.27 -7.56 -3.27
N TRP A 12 19.22 -8.27 -3.66
CA TRP A 12 19.29 -9.38 -4.61
C TRP A 12 18.26 -9.20 -5.71
N SER A 13 18.65 -9.42 -6.96
CA SER A 13 17.72 -9.41 -8.11
C SER A 13 17.30 -10.82 -8.54
N HIS A 14 18.07 -11.85 -8.19
CA HIS A 14 17.82 -13.24 -8.57
C HIS A 14 18.07 -14.17 -7.38
N VAL A 15 17.25 -15.23 -7.27
CA VAL A 15 17.38 -16.27 -6.25
C VAL A 15 17.41 -17.63 -6.92
N ARG A 16 18.32 -18.51 -6.46
CA ARG A 16 18.38 -19.92 -6.88
C ARG A 16 17.90 -20.80 -5.73
N PHE A 17 16.79 -21.52 -5.94
CA PHE A 17 16.22 -22.45 -4.96
C PHE A 17 16.68 -23.88 -5.25
N HIS A 18 17.20 -24.58 -4.24
CA HIS A 18 17.66 -25.96 -4.34
C HIS A 18 16.83 -26.87 -3.43
N ILE A 19 16.49 -28.07 -3.92
CA ILE A 19 15.88 -29.16 -3.15
C ILE A 19 16.91 -30.30 -3.11
N TYR A 20 17.10 -30.92 -1.94
CA TYR A 20 18.08 -31.99 -1.74
C TYR A 20 17.44 -33.19 -1.02
N PRO A 21 17.62 -34.43 -1.51
CA PRO A 21 18.06 -34.78 -2.86
C PRO A 21 16.99 -34.49 -3.93
N ASP A 22 15.71 -34.61 -3.59
CA ASP A 22 14.54 -34.43 -4.47
C ASP A 22 13.23 -34.33 -3.64
N GLY A 23 12.10 -34.03 -4.31
CA GLY A 23 10.78 -33.91 -3.67
C GLY A 23 9.85 -32.89 -4.33
N GLY A 24 8.72 -32.57 -3.69
CA GLY A 24 7.74 -31.60 -4.17
C GLY A 24 7.51 -30.44 -3.18
N VAL A 25 7.47 -29.20 -3.68
CA VAL A 25 7.19 -27.99 -2.89
C VAL A 25 5.91 -27.34 -3.43
N ALA A 26 4.91 -27.15 -2.56
CA ALA A 26 3.64 -26.55 -2.98
C ALA A 26 3.78 -25.05 -3.30
N ARG A 27 4.47 -24.28 -2.45
CA ARG A 27 4.66 -22.83 -2.62
C ARG A 27 6.02 -22.41 -2.03
N LEU A 28 6.71 -21.51 -2.74
CA LEU A 28 7.85 -20.75 -2.24
C LEU A 28 7.43 -19.28 -2.16
N ARG A 29 7.63 -18.63 -1.02
CA ARG A 29 7.40 -17.19 -0.83
C ARG A 29 8.67 -16.57 -0.29
N LEU A 30 9.13 -15.51 -0.95
CA LEU A 30 10.33 -14.76 -0.58
C LEU A 30 9.88 -13.36 -0.18
N TYR A 31 10.15 -12.98 1.06
CA TYR A 31 9.75 -11.71 1.61
C TYR A 31 10.96 -10.79 1.70
N GLY A 32 10.79 -9.55 1.24
CA GLY A 32 11.83 -8.53 1.25
C GLY A 32 11.21 -7.16 0.97
N VAL A 33 12.02 -6.12 1.13
CA VAL A 33 11.63 -4.74 0.80
C VAL A 33 12.21 -4.43 -0.57
N ALA A 34 11.36 -3.99 -1.51
CA ALA A 34 11.82 -3.55 -2.82
C ALA A 34 12.74 -2.33 -2.69
N THR A 35 13.87 -2.37 -3.37
CA THR A 35 14.76 -1.21 -3.51
C THR A 35 14.48 -0.53 -4.85
N PHE A 36 14.38 0.80 -4.82
CA PHE A 36 14.14 1.63 -5.99
C PHE A 36 15.19 2.73 -6.06
N ASP A 37 15.84 2.87 -7.22
CA ASP A 37 16.83 3.92 -7.44
C ASP A 37 16.12 5.24 -7.79
N TRP A 38 15.91 6.07 -6.78
CA TRP A 38 15.25 7.37 -6.94
C TRP A 38 16.02 8.36 -7.81
N ASN A 39 17.29 8.11 -8.14
CA ASN A 39 18.02 8.96 -9.09
C ASN A 39 17.55 8.76 -10.53
N THR A 40 16.78 7.69 -10.79
CA THR A 40 16.21 7.42 -12.11
C THR A 40 14.92 8.21 -12.38
N VAL A 41 14.32 8.82 -11.35
CA VAL A 41 13.14 9.68 -11.50
C VAL A 41 13.59 11.07 -11.96
N PRO A 42 13.16 11.55 -13.14
CA PRO A 42 13.52 12.88 -13.62
C PRO A 42 13.03 13.99 -12.68
N GLU A 43 13.79 15.07 -12.54
CA GLU A 43 13.56 16.18 -11.60
C GLU A 43 12.18 16.86 -11.73
N HIS A 44 11.53 16.72 -12.88
CA HIS A 44 10.23 17.33 -13.18
C HIS A 44 9.11 16.31 -13.45
N GLU A 45 9.35 15.03 -13.18
CA GLU A 45 8.34 13.99 -13.28
C GLU A 45 7.81 13.59 -11.91
N TRP A 46 6.54 13.20 -11.89
CA TRP A 46 5.92 12.68 -10.67
C TRP A 46 6.08 11.18 -10.62
N ALA A 47 6.50 10.67 -9.47
CA ALA A 47 6.51 9.26 -9.16
C ALA A 47 5.39 8.93 -8.18
N ASP A 48 4.80 7.76 -8.31
CA ASP A 48 3.88 7.22 -7.30
C ASP A 48 4.67 6.84 -6.04
N LEU A 49 4.63 7.68 -5.00
CA LEU A 49 5.36 7.44 -3.76
C LEU A 49 4.82 6.24 -2.96
N ALA A 50 3.59 5.80 -3.22
CA ALA A 50 2.95 4.69 -2.51
C ALA A 50 3.19 3.34 -3.22
N ALA A 51 3.50 3.35 -4.52
CA ALA A 51 3.72 2.14 -5.30
C ALA A 51 4.72 1.18 -4.63
N MET A 52 4.37 -0.10 -4.59
CA MET A 52 5.26 -1.11 -3.98
C MET A 52 6.58 -1.26 -4.73
N GLN A 53 6.59 -1.01 -6.04
CA GLN A 53 7.80 -1.02 -6.87
C GLN A 53 8.76 0.11 -6.50
N HIS A 54 8.25 1.20 -5.90
CA HIS A 54 9.06 2.31 -5.39
C HIS A 54 9.43 2.14 -3.92
N GLY A 55 9.13 0.98 -3.31
CA GLY A 55 9.40 0.68 -1.91
C GLY A 55 8.24 1.02 -0.96
N GLY A 56 7.08 1.41 -1.49
CA GLY A 56 5.88 1.63 -0.68
C GLY A 56 5.35 0.35 -0.03
N ARG A 57 4.82 0.45 1.19
CA ARG A 57 4.41 -0.71 1.98
C ARG A 57 3.15 -0.43 2.79
N ALA A 58 2.23 -1.39 2.82
CA ALA A 58 1.12 -1.37 3.76
C ALA A 58 1.60 -1.88 5.13
N LEU A 59 1.42 -1.07 6.18
CA LEU A 59 1.90 -1.36 7.53
C LEU A 59 0.83 -2.04 8.38
N ALA A 60 -0.40 -1.52 8.33
CA ALA A 60 -1.52 -2.01 9.12
C ALA A 60 -2.85 -1.62 8.48
N ALA A 61 -3.88 -2.41 8.73
CA ALA A 61 -5.27 -2.08 8.44
C ALA A 61 -6.14 -2.61 9.59
N ASN A 62 -7.28 -1.98 9.86
CA ASN A 62 -8.18 -2.45 10.92
C ASN A 62 -9.00 -3.69 10.52
N ASP A 63 -9.19 -3.90 9.22
CA ASP A 63 -9.94 -5.04 8.67
C ASP A 63 -9.39 -5.40 7.27
N MET A 64 -9.42 -6.69 6.93
CA MET A 64 -9.04 -7.23 5.60
C MET A 64 -9.93 -8.43 5.29
N HIS A 65 -11.26 -8.22 5.29
CA HIS A 65 -12.21 -9.30 5.06
C HIS A 65 -12.00 -10.03 3.73
N TYR A 66 -11.78 -9.29 2.64
CA TYR A 66 -11.36 -9.81 1.34
C TYR A 66 -10.23 -8.97 0.74
N GLY A 67 -9.29 -9.63 0.08
CA GLY A 67 -8.11 -8.94 -0.47
C GLY A 67 -7.16 -8.44 0.61
N HIS A 68 -5.88 -8.35 0.28
CA HIS A 68 -4.86 -7.92 1.24
C HIS A 68 -4.58 -6.43 1.07
N MET A 69 -4.34 -5.69 2.15
CA MET A 69 -4.06 -4.24 2.11
C MET A 69 -2.92 -3.84 1.16
N SER A 70 -1.95 -4.73 0.93
CA SER A 70 -0.84 -4.48 -0.02
C SER A 70 -1.28 -4.41 -1.47
N ASN A 71 -2.47 -4.92 -1.80
CA ASN A 71 -3.02 -4.88 -3.15
C ASN A 71 -3.23 -3.44 -3.64
N LEU A 72 -3.53 -2.51 -2.73
CA LEU A 72 -3.64 -1.07 -3.03
C LEU A 72 -2.37 -0.46 -3.65
N LEU A 73 -1.22 -1.10 -3.44
CA LEU A 73 0.09 -0.62 -3.88
C LEU A 73 0.64 -1.42 -5.08
N ALA A 74 -0.10 -2.43 -5.54
CA ALA A 74 0.33 -3.33 -6.60
C ALA A 74 0.33 -2.61 -7.97
N PRO A 75 1.19 -3.01 -8.91
CA PRO A 75 1.23 -2.41 -10.23
C PRO A 75 0.00 -2.78 -11.07
N GLY A 76 -0.42 -1.84 -11.94
CA GLY A 76 -1.53 -2.03 -12.86
C GLY A 76 -2.90 -1.78 -12.23
N ASP A 77 -3.96 -2.06 -12.99
CA ASP A 77 -5.34 -1.72 -12.62
C ASP A 77 -6.09 -2.88 -11.92
N GLY A 78 -5.41 -3.99 -11.62
CA GLY A 78 -6.06 -5.23 -11.19
C GLY A 78 -6.87 -5.91 -12.31
N ILE A 79 -7.37 -7.12 -12.04
CA ILE A 79 -8.17 -7.92 -12.98
C ILE A 79 -9.59 -8.11 -12.43
N ASN A 80 -9.74 -8.14 -11.10
CA ASN A 80 -11.03 -8.31 -10.42
C ASN A 80 -10.97 -7.76 -8.98
N MET A 81 -12.07 -7.86 -8.24
CA MET A 81 -12.17 -7.37 -6.84
C MET A 81 -11.14 -8.01 -5.88
N GLY A 82 -10.68 -9.23 -6.14
CA GLY A 82 -9.67 -9.91 -5.32
C GLY A 82 -8.29 -9.25 -5.38
N ASP A 83 -8.06 -8.39 -6.38
CA ASP A 83 -6.86 -7.57 -6.53
C ASP A 83 -6.99 -6.21 -5.80
N GLY A 84 -8.04 -6.00 -5.01
CA GLY A 84 -8.24 -4.82 -4.17
C GLY A 84 -8.08 -5.10 -2.68
N TRP A 85 -8.46 -4.12 -1.85
CA TRP A 85 -8.64 -4.26 -0.40
C TRP A 85 -10.11 -4.03 -0.07
N GLU A 86 -10.75 -5.01 0.57
CA GLU A 86 -12.16 -4.97 0.94
C GLU A 86 -12.34 -5.35 2.40
N THR A 87 -13.15 -4.55 3.10
CA THR A 87 -13.46 -4.75 4.51
C THR A 87 -14.85 -5.36 4.71
N ARG A 88 -15.07 -5.94 5.90
CA ARG A 88 -16.38 -6.43 6.29
C ARG A 88 -17.36 -5.25 6.35
N ARG A 89 -18.63 -5.49 6.01
CA ARG A 89 -19.68 -4.48 6.19
C ARG A 89 -19.78 -4.05 7.66
N ARG A 90 -19.40 -2.80 7.92
CA ARG A 90 -19.44 -2.20 9.25
C ARG A 90 -20.88 -1.79 9.64
N ARG A 91 -21.28 -2.06 10.88
CA ARG A 91 -22.59 -1.68 11.47
C ARG A 91 -22.45 -0.84 12.74
N GLU A 92 -21.23 -0.40 13.02
CA GLU A 92 -20.83 0.36 14.19
C GLU A 92 -20.19 1.70 13.75
N PRO A 93 -20.23 2.76 14.59
CA PRO A 93 -19.62 4.04 14.24
C PRO A 93 -18.12 3.92 13.88
N GLY A 94 -17.64 4.90 13.11
CA GLY A 94 -16.26 5.00 12.65
C GLY A 94 -16.08 4.57 11.19
N ASN A 95 -14.83 4.40 10.80
CA ASN A 95 -14.42 4.06 9.44
C ASN A 95 -13.38 2.94 9.47
N ASP A 96 -13.19 2.31 8.32
CA ASP A 96 -12.03 1.46 8.09
C ASP A 96 -10.85 2.30 7.63
N TRP A 97 -9.64 1.82 7.89
CA TRP A 97 -8.41 2.53 7.63
C TRP A 97 -7.28 1.57 7.27
N VAL A 98 -6.33 2.09 6.51
CA VAL A 98 -5.06 1.46 6.18
C VAL A 98 -3.93 2.48 6.38
N ILE A 99 -2.82 2.04 6.96
CA ILE A 99 -1.59 2.82 7.12
C ILE A 99 -0.61 2.37 6.05
N LEU A 100 -0.16 3.31 5.23
CA LEU A 100 0.81 3.08 4.17
C LEU A 100 2.09 3.85 4.48
N LYS A 101 3.24 3.20 4.33
CA LYS A 101 4.56 3.84 4.31
C LYS A 101 4.93 4.10 2.86
N LEU A 102 5.22 5.35 2.53
CA LEU A 102 5.73 5.74 1.21
C LEU A 102 7.16 5.20 1.03
N GLY A 103 7.52 4.90 -0.21
CA GLY A 103 8.87 4.45 -0.56
C GLY A 103 9.94 5.51 -0.33
N ARG A 104 9.55 6.79 -0.40
CA ARG A 104 10.37 7.96 -0.04
C ARG A 104 9.46 9.09 0.45
N ALA A 105 9.95 9.89 1.39
CA ALA A 105 9.29 11.14 1.76
C ALA A 105 9.24 12.10 0.57
N GLY A 106 8.11 12.75 0.35
CA GLY A 106 7.92 13.69 -0.75
C GLY A 106 6.62 14.49 -0.61
N CYS A 107 6.48 15.52 -1.43
CA CYS A 107 5.27 16.35 -1.47
C CYS A 107 4.23 15.73 -2.40
N LEU A 108 3.04 15.44 -1.88
CA LEU A 108 1.94 14.94 -2.69
C LEU A 108 1.38 16.06 -3.59
N LYS A 109 1.31 15.79 -4.89
CA LYS A 109 0.72 16.68 -5.91
C LYS A 109 -0.61 16.15 -6.45
N ARG A 110 -0.81 14.84 -6.37
CA ARG A 110 -2.01 14.16 -6.84
C ARG A 110 -2.28 12.95 -5.96
N VAL A 111 -3.56 12.69 -5.69
CA VAL A 111 -4.06 11.47 -5.07
C VAL A 111 -4.98 10.78 -6.07
N LEU A 112 -4.76 9.50 -6.31
CA LEU A 112 -5.64 8.67 -7.12
C LEU A 112 -6.27 7.60 -6.23
N VAL A 113 -7.60 7.54 -6.19
CA VAL A 113 -8.36 6.49 -5.52
C VAL A 113 -9.13 5.71 -6.58
N ASP A 114 -8.78 4.45 -6.77
CA ASP A 114 -9.43 3.58 -7.76
C ASP A 114 -10.41 2.62 -7.08
N THR A 115 -11.67 2.65 -7.51
CA THR A 115 -12.72 1.73 -7.05
C THR A 115 -13.06 0.68 -8.11
N ALA A 116 -12.16 0.43 -9.08
CA ALA A 116 -12.29 -0.59 -10.11
C ALA A 116 -12.83 -1.91 -9.54
N PHE A 117 -13.80 -2.49 -10.25
CA PHE A 117 -14.52 -3.73 -9.94
C PHE A 117 -15.45 -3.68 -8.72
N PHE A 118 -15.34 -2.68 -7.82
CA PHE A 118 -16.23 -2.50 -6.67
C PHE A 118 -17.52 -1.78 -7.07
N LYS A 119 -18.42 -2.50 -7.76
CA LYS A 119 -19.65 -1.91 -8.34
C LYS A 119 -20.76 -1.62 -7.34
N GLY A 120 -20.83 -2.41 -6.26
CA GLY A 120 -21.91 -2.32 -5.26
C GLY A 120 -21.43 -2.22 -3.81
N ASN A 121 -20.11 -2.29 -3.60
CA ASN A 121 -19.46 -2.31 -2.30
C ASN A 121 -18.22 -1.40 -2.26
N TYR A 122 -18.16 -0.40 -3.14
CA TYR A 122 -17.18 0.69 -3.02
C TYR A 122 -17.47 1.52 -1.74
N PRO A 123 -16.44 2.14 -1.14
CA PRO A 123 -16.65 3.10 -0.07
C PRO A 123 -17.40 4.33 -0.58
N ALA A 124 -18.41 4.81 0.14
CA ALA A 124 -19.17 6.00 -0.27
C ALA A 124 -18.32 7.29 -0.23
N ARG A 125 -17.37 7.36 0.70
CA ARG A 125 -16.48 8.50 0.90
C ARG A 125 -15.09 8.04 1.35
N CYS A 126 -14.07 8.86 1.12
CA CYS A 126 -12.76 8.68 1.72
C CYS A 126 -12.16 10.03 2.16
N SER A 127 -11.12 9.97 2.99
CA SER A 127 -10.24 11.10 3.32
C SER A 127 -8.81 10.57 3.43
N LEU A 128 -7.82 11.47 3.41
CA LEU A 128 -6.41 11.10 3.53
C LEU A 128 -5.73 11.98 4.57
N HIS A 129 -4.90 11.37 5.40
CA HIS A 129 -4.00 12.06 6.32
C HIS A 129 -2.56 11.63 6.04
N GLY A 130 -1.62 12.53 6.29
CA GLY A 130 -0.18 12.30 6.12
C GLY A 130 0.58 12.62 7.39
N ALA A 131 1.75 12.01 7.54
CA ALA A 131 2.68 12.30 8.61
C ALA A 131 4.12 12.13 8.10
N LEU A 132 5.01 13.03 8.50
CA LEU A 132 6.45 12.86 8.32
C LEU A 132 7.03 12.34 9.63
N LEU A 133 7.37 11.05 9.66
CA LEU A 133 7.88 10.37 10.85
C LEU A 133 9.36 10.04 10.66
N GLU A 134 10.20 10.51 11.58
CA GLU A 134 11.63 10.21 11.61
C GLU A 134 11.92 9.24 12.76
N ASN A 135 12.76 8.22 12.51
CA ASN A 135 13.21 7.26 13.53
C ASN A 135 12.10 6.49 14.25
N VAL A 136 10.92 6.35 13.64
CA VAL A 136 9.82 5.51 14.14
C VAL A 136 9.87 4.17 13.43
N ALA A 137 9.91 3.07 14.20
CA ALA A 137 9.82 1.73 13.63
C ALA A 137 8.40 1.51 13.06
N ASP A 138 8.31 0.77 11.96
CA ASP A 138 7.03 0.58 11.26
C ASP A 138 5.92 -0.01 12.17
N GLY A 139 6.27 -0.89 13.13
CA GLY A 139 5.32 -1.47 14.09
C GLY A 139 4.81 -0.51 15.17
N ASP A 140 5.48 0.63 15.34
CA ASP A 140 5.13 1.64 16.34
C ASP A 140 4.21 2.74 15.79
N VAL A 141 3.98 2.76 14.48
CA VAL A 141 3.04 3.69 13.84
C VAL A 141 1.59 3.31 14.20
N LYS A 142 0.85 4.21 14.85
CA LYS A 142 -0.54 4.00 15.30
C LYS A 142 -1.53 4.88 14.54
N ALA A 143 -2.71 4.34 14.26
CA ALA A 143 -3.76 5.02 13.49
C ALA A 143 -4.40 6.20 14.26
N ASP A 144 -4.46 6.11 15.58
CA ASP A 144 -5.09 7.06 16.51
C ASP A 144 -4.11 8.10 17.08
N ALA A 145 -2.88 8.14 16.57
CA ALA A 145 -1.86 9.07 17.04
C ALA A 145 -2.09 10.51 16.55
N PRO A 146 -1.65 11.54 17.29
CA PRO A 146 -1.92 12.94 16.98
C PRO A 146 -1.07 13.53 15.85
N TYR A 147 -0.11 12.78 15.30
CA TYR A 147 0.80 13.28 14.25
C TYR A 147 0.21 13.27 12.84
N TRP A 148 -1.00 12.72 12.67
CA TRP A 148 -1.69 12.68 11.37
C TRP A 148 -2.27 14.05 11.02
N VAL A 149 -1.84 14.61 9.89
CA VAL A 149 -2.30 15.90 9.38
C VAL A 149 -3.22 15.68 8.16
N PRO A 150 -4.38 16.35 8.04
CA PRO A 150 -5.23 16.23 6.87
C PRO A 150 -4.50 16.57 5.57
N VAL A 151 -4.61 15.69 4.58
CA VAL A 151 -4.09 15.87 3.21
C VAL A 151 -5.24 16.02 2.23
N LEU A 152 -6.22 15.11 2.28
CA LEU A 152 -7.43 15.19 1.47
C LEU A 152 -8.63 15.25 2.44
N PRO A 153 -9.51 16.26 2.35
CA PRO A 153 -10.73 16.28 3.14
C PRO A 153 -11.64 15.10 2.76
N GLU A 154 -12.73 14.91 3.52
CA GLU A 154 -13.71 13.90 3.17
C GLU A 154 -14.39 14.22 1.83
N VAL A 155 -14.31 13.30 0.88
CA VAL A 155 -14.85 13.43 -0.48
C VAL A 155 -15.69 12.20 -0.86
N GLU A 156 -16.68 12.39 -1.71
CA GLU A 156 -17.49 11.30 -2.25
C GLU A 156 -16.74 10.50 -3.31
N LEU A 157 -17.03 9.21 -3.37
CA LEU A 157 -16.54 8.29 -4.39
C LEU A 157 -17.71 7.65 -5.14
N GLY A 158 -17.44 7.16 -6.33
CA GLY A 158 -18.35 6.39 -7.18
C GLY A 158 -17.87 4.96 -7.40
N PRO A 159 -18.74 4.10 -7.95
CA PRO A 159 -18.40 2.71 -8.27
C PRO A 159 -17.50 2.61 -9.50
N ASP A 160 -16.59 1.64 -9.49
CA ASP A 160 -15.87 1.16 -10.69
C ASP A 160 -15.18 2.27 -11.51
N GLN A 161 -14.52 3.21 -10.82
CA GLN A 161 -13.89 4.35 -11.46
C GLN A 161 -12.65 4.88 -10.73
N LYS A 162 -11.80 5.58 -11.48
CA LYS A 162 -10.64 6.32 -10.97
C LYS A 162 -11.06 7.73 -10.53
N HIS A 163 -10.73 8.07 -9.30
CA HIS A 163 -10.92 9.41 -8.72
C HIS A 163 -9.57 10.08 -8.60
N VAL A 164 -9.38 11.20 -9.29
CA VAL A 164 -8.11 11.94 -9.28
C VAL A 164 -8.33 13.28 -8.60
N PHE A 165 -7.57 13.53 -7.55
CA PHE A 165 -7.57 14.77 -6.79
C PHE A 165 -6.21 15.44 -6.95
N GLU A 166 -6.18 16.65 -7.49
CA GLU A 166 -4.96 17.45 -7.57
C GLU A 166 -4.84 18.32 -6.32
N MET A 167 -3.67 18.29 -5.70
CA MET A 167 -3.37 19.10 -4.53
C MET A 167 -2.99 20.49 -5.03
N GLU A 168 -3.84 21.49 -4.78
CA GLU A 168 -3.43 22.88 -4.95
C GLU A 168 -2.23 23.15 -4.03
N LEU A 169 -1.26 23.92 -4.51
CA LEU A 169 -0.18 24.45 -3.69
C LEU A 169 -0.82 25.32 -2.60
N LEU A 170 -0.92 24.80 -1.37
CA LEU A 170 -1.19 25.59 -0.17
C LEU A 170 -0.17 26.73 -0.05
#